data_AF-A0A3D2F174-F1
#
_entry.id   AF-A0A3D2F174-F1
#
_cell.length_a   1.000
_cell.length_b   1.000
_cell.length_c   1.000
_cell.angle_alpha   90.00
_cell.angle_beta   90.00
_cell.angle_gamma   90.00
#
_symmetry.space_group_name_H-M   'P 1'
#
loop_
_entity.id
_entity.type
_entity.pdbx_description
1 polymer ?
#
loop_
_entity_poly.entity_id
_entity_poly.type
_entity_poly.pdbx_seq_one_letter_code
_entity_poly.pdbx_strand_id
1 'polypeptide(L)' 'MKLFNFLFKKEDKAKPSNKFSRFFLETSSKEKKKVIMEAARRANEDQRKLFYENTHSKIKPAH' A
#
# COMPACT_ATOMS: atom_id res chain seq x y z
N MET A 1 -20.00 -0.67 -40.70
CA MET A 1 -18.79 -1.52 -40.63
C MET A 1 -17.57 -0.68 -40.18
N LYS A 2 -17.40 -0.38 -38.88
CA LYS A 2 -16.15 0.23 -38.32
C LYS A 2 -16.14 0.46 -36.80
N LEU A 3 -17.29 0.40 -36.10
CA LEU A 3 -17.32 0.62 -34.63
C LEU A 3 -17.00 -0.63 -33.79
N PHE A 4 -17.12 -1.84 -34.34
CA PHE A 4 -16.88 -3.07 -33.56
C PHE A 4 -15.40 -3.40 -33.35
N ASN A 5 -14.49 -2.85 -34.16
CA ASN A 5 -13.04 -3.14 -34.04
C ASN A 5 -12.36 -2.39 -32.89
N PHE A 6 -13.03 -1.44 -32.25
CA PHE A 6 -12.44 -0.68 -31.15
C PHE A 6 -12.56 -1.41 -29.80
N LEU A 7 -13.53 -2.31 -29.65
CA LEU A 7 -13.73 -3.11 -28.44
C LEU A 7 -12.90 -4.41 -28.41
N PHE A 8 -12.32 -4.81 -29.55
CA PHE A 8 -11.52 -6.03 -29.70
C PHE A 8 -10.01 -5.79 -29.81
N LYS A 9 -9.53 -4.57 -29.56
CA LYS A 9 -8.11 -4.41 -29.20
C LYS A 9 -7.93 -4.99 -27.81
N LYS A 10 -7.70 -6.31 -27.75
CA LYS A 10 -6.89 -6.90 -26.68
C LYS A 10 -5.56 -6.18 -26.73
N GLU A 11 -5.45 -5.12 -25.93
CA GLU A 11 -4.15 -4.71 -25.47
C GLU A 11 -3.67 -5.87 -24.62
N ASP A 12 -2.92 -6.79 -25.23
CA ASP A 12 -2.01 -7.69 -24.54
C ASP A 12 -0.90 -6.84 -23.90
N LYS A 13 -1.29 -5.94 -22.99
CA LYS A 13 -0.39 -5.39 -22.01
C LYS A 13 -0.29 -6.50 -20.99
N ALA A 14 0.58 -7.48 -21.27
CA ALA A 14 1.26 -8.21 -20.22
C ALA A 14 1.98 -7.15 -19.37
N LYS A 15 1.22 -6.54 -18.44
CA LYS A 15 1.77 -5.60 -17.48
C LYS A 15 2.81 -6.41 -16.70
N PRO A 16 4.01 -5.87 -16.46
CA PRO A 16 4.98 -6.56 -15.62
C PRO A 16 4.26 -6.83 -14.31
N SER A 17 3.99 -8.10 -14.02
CA SER A 17 3.27 -8.48 -12.81
C SER A 17 4.11 -7.94 -11.65
N ASN A 18 3.68 -6.83 -11.07
CA ASN A 18 4.42 -6.16 -10.02
C ASN A 18 4.66 -7.19 -8.92
N LYS A 19 5.89 -7.27 -8.41
CA LYS A 19 6.27 -8.19 -7.32
C LYS A 19 5.25 -8.12 -6.16
N PHE A 20 4.68 -6.94 -5.92
CA PHE A 20 3.56 -6.74 -5.00
C PHE A 20 2.31 -7.53 -5.39
N SER A 21 1.75 -7.31 -6.59
CA SER A 21 0.54 -8.03 -7.01
C SER A 21 0.77 -9.54 -7.07
N ARG A 22 1.97 -9.97 -7.47
CA ARG A 22 2.35 -11.38 -7.49
C ARG A 22 2.30 -11.99 -6.08
N PHE A 23 2.84 -11.30 -5.08
CA PHE A 23 2.77 -11.73 -3.68
C PHE A 23 1.31 -11.93 -3.21
N PHE A 24 0.40 -10.99 -3.50
CA PHE A 24 -1.00 -11.14 -3.06
C PHE A 24 -1.79 -12.20 -3.83
N LEU A 25 -1.34 -12.60 -5.03
CA LEU A 25 -1.99 -13.66 -5.80
C LEU A 25 -1.44 -15.04 -5.44
N GLU A 26 -0.12 -15.19 -5.35
CA GLU A 26 0.56 -16.49 -5.29
C GLU A 26 0.89 -16.96 -3.86
N THR A 27 0.97 -16.05 -2.88
CA THR A 27 1.39 -16.39 -1.51
C THR A 27 0.27 -17.00 -0.67
N SER A 28 0.62 -17.77 0.38
CA SER A 28 -0.36 -18.35 1.31
C SER A 28 -1.11 -17.29 2.15
N SER A 29 -2.31 -17.63 2.62
CA SER A 29 -3.10 -16.74 3.49
C SER A 29 -2.37 -16.38 4.80
N LYS A 30 -1.64 -17.35 5.38
CA LYS A 30 -0.86 -17.15 6.62
C LYS A 30 0.24 -16.10 6.44
N GLU A 31 0.95 -16.14 5.32
CA GLU A 31 2.01 -15.19 5.00
C GLU A 31 1.46 -13.80 4.67
N LYS A 32 0.34 -13.71 3.93
CA LYS A 32 -0.36 -12.43 3.70
C LYS A 32 -0.76 -11.79 5.04
N LYS A 33 -1.34 -12.58 5.95
CA LYS A 33 -1.70 -12.11 7.30
C LYS A 33 -0.49 -11.58 8.05
N LYS A 34 0.65 -12.29 8.00
CA LYS A 34 1.90 -11.84 8.65
C LYS A 34 2.36 -10.49 8.12
N VAL A 35 2.34 -10.29 6.80
CA VAL A 35 2.75 -9.02 6.17
C VAL A 35 1.79 -7.89 6.55
N ILE A 36 0.48 -8.13 6.51
CA ILE A 36 -0.53 -7.13 6.89
C ILE A 36 -0.36 -6.73 8.37
N MET A 37 -0.16 -7.71 9.26
CA MET A 37 0.05 -7.43 10.68
C MET A 37 1.31 -6.61 10.94
N GLU A 38 2.42 -6.92 10.26
CA GLU A 38 3.66 -6.16 10.39
C GLU A 38 3.51 -4.73 9.83
N ALA A 39 2.80 -4.56 8.71
CA ALA A 39 2.50 -3.24 8.16
C ALA A 39 1.66 -2.41 9.13
N ALA A 40 0.62 -3.00 9.74
CA ALA A 40 -0.21 -2.34 10.75
C ALA A 40 0.60 -1.96 12.00
N ARG A 41 1.51 -2.84 12.45
CA ARG A 41 2.40 -2.57 13.58
C ARG A 41 3.26 -1.33 13.33
N ARG A 42 3.90 -1.25 12.15
CA ARG A 42 4.74 -0.10 11.76
C ARG A 42 3.93 1.19 11.61
N ALA A 43 2.75 1.12 11.00
CA ALA A 43 1.86 2.28 10.88
C ALA A 43 1.48 2.85 12.26
N ASN A 44 1.20 1.98 13.23
CA ASN A 44 0.93 2.39 14.61
C ASN A 44 2.14 3.05 15.29
N GLU A 45 3.35 2.53 15.05
CA GLU A 45 4.58 3.14 15.57
C GLU A 45 4.82 4.53 14.98
N ASP A 46 4.64 4.68 13.67
CA ASP A 46 4.81 5.96 13.01
C ASP A 46 3.73 6.97 13.44
N GLN A 47 2.49 6.53 13.62
CA GLN A 47 1.44 7.37 14.19
C GLN A 47 1.79 7.84 15.61
N ARG A 48 2.34 6.95 16.45
CA ARG A 48 2.81 7.32 17.80
C ARG A 48 3.93 8.35 17.72
N LYS A 49 4.94 8.15 16.87
CA LYS A 49 6.04 9.12 16.69
C LYS A 49 5.51 10.49 16.28
N LEU A 50 4.64 10.55 15.28
CA LEU A 50 4.01 11.79 14.83
C LEU A 50 3.22 12.47 15.96
N PHE A 51 2.52 11.70 16.80
CA PHE A 51 1.82 12.24 17.96
C PHE A 51 2.80 12.82 18.99
N TYR A 52 3.90 12.13 19.29
CA TYR A 52 4.92 12.63 20.23
C TYR A 52 5.62 13.89 19.70
N GLU A 53 6.02 13.92 18.44
CA GLU A 53 6.65 15.09 17.80
C GLU A 53 5.71 16.30 17.80
N ASN A 54 4.43 16.10 17.50
CA ASN A 54 3.42 17.17 17.50
C ASN A 54 3.03 17.65 18.90
N THR A 55 3.16 16.81 19.93
CA THR A 55 2.87 17.20 21.31
C THR A 55 4.06 17.91 21.96
N HIS A 56 5.30 17.49 21.68
CA HIS A 56 6.50 18.13 22.19
C HIS A 56 6.81 19.48 21.50
N SER A 57 6.47 19.63 20.21
CA SER A 57 6.63 20.90 19.49
C SER A 57 5.64 21.99 19.94
N LYS A 58 4.54 21.64 20.61
CA LYS A 58 3.54 22.60 21.12
C LYS A 58 3.80 23.10 22.54
N ILE A 59 4.77 22.53 23.25
CA ILE A 59 5.24 23.04 24.55
C ILE A 59 6.51 23.85 24.30
N LYS A 60 6.41 25.00 23.61
CA LYS A 60 7.39 26.07 23.79
C LYS A 60 7.02 26.75 25.11
N PRO A 61 7.90 26.78 26.13
CA PRO A 61 7.63 27.57 27.31
C PRO A 61 7.49 29.04 26.86
N ALA A 62 6.35 29.65 27.16
CA ALA A 62 6.22 31.09 27.07
C ALA A 62 7.21 31.69 28.06
N HIS A 63 8.20 32.42 27.54
CA HIS A 63 9.09 33.27 28.34
C HIS A 63 8.29 34.34 29.08
#